data_AF-A0A2G4I9L0-F1
#
_entry.id   AF-A0A2G4I9L0-F1
#
_cell.length_a   1.000
_cell.length_b   1.000
_cell.length_c   1.000
_cell.angle_alpha   90.00
_cell.angle_beta   90.00
_cell.angle_gamma   90.00
#
_symmetry.space_group_name_H-M   'P 1'
#
loop_
_entity.id
_entity.type
_entity.pdbx_description
1 polymer ?
#
loop_
_entity_poly.entity_id
_entity_poly.type
_entity_poly.pdbx_seq_one_letter_code
_entity_poly.pdbx_strand_id
1 'polypeptide(L)'
;MTLTSMKHLVILVVCVAAILSCRKKPESKLAPAPVPVQQEAKEPTLEELNSALQVWFTAKGGSPKGFEDLVKAGYLSKVPTPPPGRTYVIDAPNIRVIVR
;
A
#
# COMPACT_ATOMS: atom_id res chain seq x y z
N MET A 1 22.45 -33.46 27.39
CA MET A 1 21.26 -32.74 26.89
C MET A 1 21.14 -31.39 27.60
N THR A 2 21.87 -30.34 27.20
CA THR A 2 21.74 -29.00 27.85
C THR A 2 22.25 -27.81 27.02
N LEU A 3 22.48 -27.92 25.70
CA LEU A 3 23.05 -26.79 24.93
C LEU A 3 22.05 -25.99 24.08
N THR A 4 20.85 -26.52 23.81
CA THR A 4 19.85 -25.87 22.95
C THR A 4 18.96 -24.85 23.69
N SER A 5 18.83 -24.98 25.01
CA SER A 5 17.91 -24.15 25.82
C SER A 5 18.38 -22.71 26.02
N MET A 6 19.68 -22.44 25.89
CA MET A 6 20.29 -21.15 26.24
C MET A 6 20.13 -20.11 25.11
N LYS A 7 19.99 -20.56 23.86
CA LYS A 7 19.80 -19.69 22.68
C LYS A 7 18.39 -19.08 22.62
N HIS A 8 17.37 -19.78 23.10
CA HIS A 8 15.99 -19.29 23.09
C HIS A 8 15.72 -18.25 24.17
N LEU A 9 16.47 -18.29 25.28
CA LEU A 9 16.35 -17.30 26.35
C LEU A 9 16.84 -15.91 25.90
N VAL A 10 17.90 -15.85 25.07
CA VAL A 10 18.49 -14.57 24.62
C VAL A 10 17.60 -13.83 23.62
N ILE A 11 16.84 -14.55 22.79
CA ILE A 11 15.97 -13.93 21.77
C ILE A 11 14.76 -13.23 22.41
N LEU A 12 14.29 -13.70 23.57
CA LEU A 12 13.11 -13.13 24.24
C LEU A 12 13.41 -11.77 24.91
N VAL A 13 14.66 -11.51 25.29
CA VAL A 13 15.07 -10.26 25.96
C VAL A 13 15.15 -9.06 25.00
N VAL A 14 15.33 -9.28 23.69
CA VAL A 14 15.48 -8.19 22.71
C VAL A 14 14.14 -7.54 22.32
N CYS A 15 13.00 -8.21 22.53
CA CYS A 15 11.69 -7.70 22.09
C CYS A 15 11.06 -6.62 23.00
N VAL A 16 11.56 -6.37 24.21
CA VAL A 16 10.84 -5.51 25.19
C VAL A 16 11.39 -4.08 25.26
N ALA A 17 12.55 -3.77 24.70
CA ALA A 17 13.21 -2.47 24.88
C ALA A 17 12.81 -1.36 23.87
N ALA A 18 11.94 -1.63 22.89
CA ALA A 18 11.65 -0.70 21.79
C ALA A 18 10.33 0.10 21.94
N ILE A 19 9.68 0.08 23.10
CA ILE A 19 8.41 0.81 23.35
C ILE A 19 8.58 2.04 24.24
N LEU A 20 9.76 2.67 24.24
CA LEU A 20 9.97 4.03 24.72
C LEU A 20 9.35 5.05 23.73
N SER A 21 8.02 5.00 23.66
CA SER A 21 7.11 6.12 23.91
C SER A 21 7.70 7.52 23.64
N CYS A 22 7.83 7.86 22.36
CA CYS A 22 7.81 9.25 21.90
C CYS A 22 6.42 9.85 22.19
N ARG A 23 6.20 10.26 23.45
CA ARG A 23 5.07 11.10 23.85
C ARG A 23 5.24 12.49 23.25
N LYS A 24 4.68 12.69 22.05
CA LYS A 24 4.45 14.03 21.51
C LYS A 24 3.17 14.60 22.13
N LYS A 25 3.33 15.75 22.79
CA LYS A 25 2.37 16.45 23.67
C LYS A 25 1.11 16.92 22.91
N PRO A 26 -0.06 16.99 23.58
CA PRO A 26 -1.31 17.44 23.00
C PRO A 26 -1.39 18.96 22.96
N GLU A 27 -1.83 19.52 21.84
CA GLU A 27 -2.28 20.92 21.72
C GLU A 27 -3.69 20.89 21.14
N SER A 28 -4.67 21.06 22.03
CA SER A 28 -6.05 21.35 21.70
C SER A 28 -6.12 22.78 21.18
N LYS A 29 -6.53 22.97 19.92
CA LYS A 29 -7.08 24.26 19.51
C LYS A 29 -8.23 24.09 18.53
N LEU A 30 -9.41 24.35 19.07
CA LEU A 30 -10.67 24.76 18.44
C LEU A 30 -11.21 23.88 17.31
N ALA A 31 -12.41 23.36 17.54
CA ALA A 31 -13.29 22.84 16.50
C ALA A 31 -13.41 23.81 15.31
N PRO A 32 -13.37 23.27 14.10
CA PRO A 32 -14.38 23.56 13.09
C PRO A 32 -15.26 22.32 12.94
N ALA A 33 -16.51 22.54 12.53
CA ALA A 33 -17.55 21.54 12.29
C ALA A 33 -17.03 20.25 11.61
N PRO A 34 -17.70 19.09 11.79
CA PRO A 34 -17.43 17.90 10.99
C PRO A 34 -17.83 18.21 9.54
N VAL A 35 -16.93 18.85 8.79
CA VAL A 35 -16.88 18.64 7.36
C VAL A 35 -16.54 17.17 7.24
N PRO A 36 -17.41 16.32 6.65
CA PRO A 36 -16.93 15.02 6.22
C PRO A 36 -15.80 15.36 5.27
N VAL A 37 -14.56 15.20 5.74
CA VAL A 37 -13.41 15.05 4.88
C VAL A 37 -13.72 13.75 4.18
N GLN A 38 -14.52 13.87 3.12
CA GLN A 38 -14.49 12.94 2.01
C GLN A 38 -13.01 12.93 1.69
N GLN A 39 -12.32 11.89 2.15
CA GLN A 39 -11.02 11.54 1.64
C GLN A 39 -11.32 11.26 0.19
N GLU A 40 -11.32 12.32 -0.62
CA GLU A 40 -11.47 12.28 -2.05
C GLU A 40 -10.30 11.43 -2.46
N ALA A 41 -10.58 10.14 -2.68
CA ALA A 41 -9.54 9.13 -2.84
C ALA A 41 -8.72 9.60 -4.01
N LYS A 42 -7.52 10.11 -3.71
CA LYS A 42 -6.64 10.75 -4.67
C LYS A 42 -6.51 9.81 -5.87
N GLU A 43 -6.65 10.34 -7.07
CA GLU A 43 -6.43 9.55 -8.28
C GLU A 43 -5.00 8.96 -8.22
N PRO A 44 -4.85 7.65 -8.39
CA PRO A 44 -3.54 7.01 -8.31
C PRO A 44 -2.67 7.51 -9.46
N THR A 45 -1.40 7.79 -9.16
CA THR A 45 -0.42 8.19 -10.17
C THR A 45 -0.03 7.01 -11.07
N LEU A 46 0.60 7.29 -12.21
CA LEU A 46 1.10 6.24 -13.09
C LEU A 46 2.11 5.31 -12.39
N GLU A 47 2.90 5.86 -11.46
CA GLU A 47 3.89 5.11 -10.66
C GLU A 47 3.21 4.16 -9.68
N GLU A 48 2.11 4.60 -9.04
CA GLU A 48 1.31 3.75 -8.15
C GLU A 48 0.65 2.61 -8.94
N LEU A 49 0.12 2.91 -10.13
CA LEU A 49 -0.45 1.90 -11.02
C LEU A 49 0.59 0.86 -11.47
N ASN A 50 1.78 1.31 -11.85
CA ASN A 50 2.90 0.42 -12.20
C ASN A 50 3.34 -0.43 -11.01
N SER A 51 3.41 0.15 -9.82
CA SER A 51 3.78 -0.56 -8.60
C SER A 51 2.75 -1.65 -8.25
N ALA A 52 1.46 -1.33 -8.31
CA ALA A 52 0.38 -2.30 -8.09
C ALA A 52 0.45 -3.46 -9.10
N LEU A 53 0.73 -3.16 -10.37
CA LEU A 53 0.88 -4.15 -11.42
C LEU A 53 2.10 -5.06 -11.19
N GLN A 54 3.23 -4.49 -10.75
CA GLN A 54 4.43 -5.23 -10.40
C GLN A 54 4.16 -6.22 -9.26
N VAL A 55 3.52 -5.75 -8.18
CA VAL A 55 3.18 -6.58 -7.02
C VAL A 55 2.23 -7.70 -7.42
N TRP A 56 1.20 -7.40 -8.21
CA TRP A 56 0.30 -8.41 -8.76
C TRP A 56 1.07 -9.48 -9.56
N PHE A 57 1.96 -9.06 -10.46
CA PHE A 57 2.74 -9.98 -11.28
C PHE A 57 3.61 -10.89 -10.42
N THR A 58 4.28 -10.36 -9.39
CA THR A 58 5.07 -11.16 -8.44
C THR A 58 4.20 -12.14 -7.64
N ALA A 59 2.98 -11.75 -7.25
CA ALA A 59 2.10 -12.57 -6.43
C ALA A 59 1.32 -13.64 -7.21
N LYS A 60 0.92 -13.35 -8.46
CA LYS A 60 0.02 -14.20 -9.27
C LYS A 60 0.69 -14.81 -10.51
N GLY A 61 1.85 -14.31 -10.92
CA GLY A 61 2.61 -14.84 -12.07
C GLY A 61 2.04 -14.48 -13.44
N GLY A 62 1.35 -13.35 -13.59
CA GLY A 62 0.79 -12.93 -14.87
C GLY A 62 0.19 -11.51 -14.85
N SER A 63 -0.17 -11.00 -16.02
CA SER A 63 -0.88 -9.72 -16.15
C SER A 63 -2.33 -9.84 -15.68
N PRO A 64 -2.87 -8.87 -14.91
CA PRO A 64 -4.31 -8.80 -14.63
C PRO A 64 -5.09 -8.57 -15.93
N LYS A 65 -6.40 -8.88 -15.92
CA LYS A 65 -7.27 -8.61 -17.08
C LYS A 65 -7.64 -7.13 -17.21
N GLY A 66 -7.58 -6.40 -16.10
CA GLY A 66 -7.88 -4.98 -16.01
C GLY A 66 -7.58 -4.43 -14.62
N PHE A 67 -7.85 -3.14 -14.43
CA PHE A 67 -7.63 -2.48 -13.14
C PHE A 67 -8.60 -2.97 -12.05
N GLU A 68 -9.75 -3.50 -12.44
CA GLU A 68 -10.75 -4.09 -11.54
C GLU A 68 -10.17 -5.26 -10.75
N ASP A 69 -9.31 -6.07 -11.36
CA ASP A 69 -8.65 -7.18 -10.68
C ASP A 69 -7.69 -6.67 -9.60
N LEU A 70 -6.94 -5.61 -9.91
CA LEU A 70 -6.04 -4.96 -8.95
C LEU A 70 -6.82 -4.37 -7.77
N VAL A 71 -7.99 -3.78 -8.03
CA VAL A 71 -8.86 -3.25 -6.98
C VAL A 71 -9.45 -4.36 -6.12
N LYS A 72 -9.97 -5.43 -6.75
CA LYS A 72 -10.53 -6.60 -6.03
C LYS A 72 -9.50 -7.30 -5.15
N ALA A 73 -8.25 -7.34 -5.59
CA ALA A 73 -7.15 -7.88 -4.80
C ALA A 73 -6.58 -6.89 -3.78
N GLY A 74 -7.08 -5.64 -3.73
CA GLY A 74 -6.66 -4.63 -2.77
C GLY A 74 -5.31 -3.97 -3.08
N TYR A 75 -4.78 -4.13 -4.30
CA TYR A 75 -3.58 -3.42 -4.73
C TYR A 75 -3.87 -1.96 -5.13
N LEU A 76 -5.13 -1.66 -5.47
CA LEU A 76 -5.62 -0.31 -5.74
C LEU A 76 -6.89 -0.06 -4.92
N SER A 77 -7.03 1.16 -4.39
CA SER A 77 -8.23 1.55 -3.63
C SER A 77 -9.46 1.72 -4.51
N LYS A 78 -9.27 2.09 -5.78
CA LYS A 78 -10.33 2.26 -6.78
C LYS A 78 -9.77 2.10 -8.20
N VAL A 79 -10.66 1.95 -9.17
CA VAL A 79 -10.27 1.95 -10.59
C VAL A 79 -9.79 3.36 -10.96
N PRO A 80 -8.62 3.51 -11.58
CA PRO A 80 -8.09 4.82 -11.97
C PRO A 80 -8.97 5.47 -13.03
N THR A 81 -9.22 6.78 -12.85
CA THR A 81 -9.88 7.58 -13.88
C THR A 81 -8.82 8.09 -14.87
N PRO A 82 -8.91 7.77 -16.17
CA PRO A 82 -7.92 8.21 -17.13
C PRO A 82 -7.98 9.73 -17.39
N PRO A 83 -6.86 10.34 -17.80
CA PRO A 83 -6.84 11.76 -18.15
C PRO A 83 -7.70 12.07 -19.40
N PRO A 84 -8.20 13.31 -19.56
CA PRO A 84 -9.10 13.67 -20.65
C PRO A 84 -8.50 13.37 -22.04
N GLY A 85 -9.30 12.73 -22.90
CA GLY A 85 -8.90 12.36 -24.27
C GLY A 85 -7.88 11.23 -24.36
N ARG A 86 -7.55 10.57 -23.24
CA ARG A 86 -6.60 9.49 -23.15
C ARG A 86 -7.14 8.35 -22.29
N THR A 87 -6.48 7.20 -22.33
CA THR A 87 -6.86 5.98 -21.60
C THR A 87 -5.64 5.31 -20.97
N TYR A 88 -5.83 4.72 -19.79
CA TYR A 88 -4.81 3.84 -19.22
C TYR A 88 -4.92 2.46 -19.84
N VAL A 89 -3.79 1.92 -20.29
CA VAL A 89 -3.70 0.59 -20.90
C VAL A 89 -2.60 -0.19 -20.20
N ILE A 90 -2.91 -1.45 -19.87
CA ILE A 90 -1.93 -2.39 -19.32
C ILE A 90 -1.16 -3.03 -20.49
N ASP A 91 0.12 -2.69 -20.60
CA ASP A 91 1.09 -3.27 -21.53
C ASP A 91 1.64 -4.57 -20.92
N ALA A 92 0.88 -5.66 -21.06
CA ALA A 92 1.20 -6.97 -20.48
C ALA A 92 2.59 -7.52 -20.87
N PRO A 93 3.07 -7.37 -22.12
CA PRO A 93 4.43 -7.78 -22.48
C PRO A 93 5.54 -7.09 -21.67
N ASN A 94 5.31 -5.85 -21.25
CA ASN A 94 6.28 -5.03 -20.52
C ASN A 94 5.93 -4.84 -19.04
N ILE A 95 4.82 -5.42 -18.56
CA ILE A 95 4.29 -5.30 -17.19
C ILE A 95 4.28 -3.84 -16.71
N ARG A 96 3.65 -2.97 -17.50
CA ARG A 96 3.51 -1.54 -17.16
C ARG A 96 2.18 -0.97 -17.62
N VAL A 97 1.83 0.17 -17.07
CA VAL A 97 0.68 0.99 -17.46
C VAL A 97 1.18 2.13 -18.33
N ILE A 98 0.60 2.24 -19.52
CA ILE A 98 0.84 3.32 -20.47
C ILE A 98 -0.42 4.15 -20.64
N VAL A 99 -0.24 5.39 -21.09
CA VAL A 99 -1.33 6.26 -21.48
C VAL A 99 -1.41 6.27 -23.01
N ARG A 100 -2.56 5.93 -23.56
CA ARG A 100 -2.85 6.02 -25.01
C ARG A 100 -3.89 7.09 -25.31
#